data_AF-X6KV71-F1
#
_entry.id   AF-X6KV71-F1
#
_cell.length_a   1.000
_cell.length_b   1.000
_cell.length_c   1.000
_cell.angle_alpha   90.00
_cell.angle_beta   90.00
_cell.angle_gamma   90.00
#
_symmetry.space_group_name_H-M   'P 1'
#
loop_
_entity.id
_entity.type
_entity.pdbx_description
1 polymer ?
#
loop_
_entity_poly.entity_id
_entity_poly.type
_entity_poly.pdbx_seq_one_letter_code
_entity_poly.pdbx_strand_id
1 'polypeptide(L)'
;MKLTYLCRPDFAHAPPAIVDQGATSEASGKLTGSFQLDATTLAKLGLGAKLSYIRSVTIKLSNVTVEQLAFDDLASVRSQLGPVCRDIVKDFSSRSLAYQTKQAIRADVTYSVQLNTGASADVKGLVVHALTAAFGGSIQSDSGLTATGKGLFYGLVLTKV
;
A
#
# COMPACT_ATOMS: atom_id res chain seq x y z
N MET A 1 -8.58 -10.62 1.03
CA MET A 1 -9.84 -10.14 0.43
C MET A 1 -9.65 -10.08 -1.08
N LYS A 2 -10.46 -10.78 -1.88
CA LYS A 2 -10.51 -10.55 -3.33
C LYS A 2 -11.39 -9.32 -3.56
N LEU A 3 -10.96 -8.40 -4.42
CA LEU A 3 -11.80 -7.28 -4.84
C LEU A 3 -12.98 -7.86 -5.63
N THR A 4 -14.17 -7.91 -5.04
CA THR A 4 -15.34 -8.57 -5.65
C THR A 4 -15.95 -7.72 -6.76
N TYR A 5 -15.81 -6.39 -6.69
CA TYR A 5 -16.39 -5.46 -7.66
C TYR A 5 -15.55 -4.19 -7.76
N LEU A 6 -15.32 -3.71 -8.98
CA LEU A 6 -14.62 -2.45 -9.25
C LEU A 6 -15.60 -1.47 -9.88
N CYS A 7 -15.83 -0.34 -9.22
CA CYS A 7 -16.62 0.75 -9.78
C CYS A 7 -15.81 1.52 -10.83
N ARG A 8 -16.46 1.96 -11.90
CA ARG A 8 -15.77 2.73 -12.94
C ARG A 8 -15.22 4.05 -12.36
N PRO A 9 -13.95 4.38 -12.64
CA PRO A 9 -13.31 5.58 -12.10
C PRO A 9 -13.96 6.88 -12.60
N ASP A 10 -14.61 6.83 -13.78
CA ASP A 10 -15.33 7.97 -14.39
C ASP A 10 -16.40 8.58 -13.47
N PHE A 11 -16.89 7.82 -12.49
CA PHE A 11 -17.89 8.27 -11.51
C PHE A 11 -17.33 8.39 -10.09
N ALA A 12 -16.04 8.12 -9.89
CA ALA A 12 -15.38 8.18 -8.59
C ALA A 12 -14.64 9.50 -8.46
N HIS A 13 -15.37 10.59 -8.17
CA HIS A 13 -14.74 11.86 -7.83
C HIS A 13 -14.53 11.92 -6.31
N ALA A 14 -13.29 11.67 -5.89
CA ALA A 14 -12.89 11.88 -4.50
C ALA A 14 -12.37 13.31 -4.34
N PRO A 15 -12.84 14.07 -3.31
CA PRO A 15 -12.21 15.33 -2.97
C PRO A 15 -10.75 15.09 -2.51
N PRO A 16 -9.91 16.15 -2.52
CA PRO A 16 -8.54 16.02 -2.05
C PRO A 16 -8.54 15.60 -0.57
N ALA A 17 -7.64 14.67 -0.22
CA ALA A 17 -7.50 14.25 1.16
C ALA A 17 -6.93 15.38 2.04
N ILE A 18 -7.40 15.44 3.28
CA ILE A 18 -6.92 16.35 4.32
C ILE A 18 -5.73 15.68 5.02
N VAL A 19 -4.63 16.41 5.18
CA VAL A 19 -3.48 15.92 5.96
C VAL A 19 -3.73 16.19 7.44
N ASP A 20 -3.86 15.13 8.23
CA ASP A 20 -3.94 15.22 9.68
C ASP A 20 -2.55 15.47 10.26
N GLN A 21 -2.27 16.70 10.69
CA GLN A 21 -0.94 17.09 11.17
C GLN A 21 -0.55 16.37 12.47
N GLY A 22 -1.50 16.12 13.37
CA GLY A 22 -1.24 15.44 14.65
C GLY A 22 -0.90 13.98 14.42
N ALA A 23 -1.75 13.27 13.68
CA ALA A 23 -1.51 11.88 13.32
C ALA A 23 -0.26 11.73 12.42
N THR A 24 0.01 12.69 11.54
CA THR A 24 1.23 12.72 10.72
C THR A 24 2.48 12.83 11.58
N SER A 25 2.49 13.71 12.58
CA SER A 25 3.64 13.86 13.49
C SER A 25 3.91 12.57 14.26
N GLU A 26 2.86 11.96 14.81
CA GLU A 26 2.97 10.69 15.53
C GLU A 26 3.44 9.55 14.62
N ALA A 27 2.80 9.40 13.45
CA ALA A 27 3.15 8.37 12.48
C ALA A 27 4.58 8.56 11.97
N SER A 28 5.00 9.78 11.67
CA SER A 28 6.36 10.08 11.24
C SER A 28 7.38 9.72 12.31
N GLY A 29 7.12 10.03 13.58
CA GLY A 29 8.01 9.68 14.69
C GLY A 29 8.20 8.17 14.87
N LYS A 30 7.19 7.36 14.53
CA LYS A 30 7.23 5.89 14.69
C LYS A 30 7.67 5.15 13.43
N LEU A 31 7.32 5.67 12.26
CA LEU A 31 7.44 4.98 10.97
C LEU A 31 8.58 5.52 10.12
N THR A 32 9.11 6.71 10.40
CA THR A 32 10.31 7.19 9.71
C THR A 32 11.51 6.41 10.23
N GLY A 33 11.98 5.44 9.43
CA GLY A 33 13.04 4.55 9.86
C GLY A 33 13.29 3.42 8.88
N SER A 34 14.28 2.59 9.20
CA SER A 34 14.62 1.37 8.47
C SER A 34 14.14 0.14 9.24
N PHE A 35 13.25 -0.64 8.63
CA PHE A 35 12.67 -1.85 9.19
C PHE A 35 13.19 -3.06 8.43
N GLN A 36 13.71 -4.05 9.15
CA GLN A 36 14.05 -5.31 8.54
C GLN A 36 12.84 -6.24 8.54
N LEU A 37 12.51 -6.80 7.38
CA LEU A 37 11.43 -7.77 7.26
C LEU A 37 11.92 -9.15 7.69
N ASP A 38 11.13 -9.82 8.52
CA ASP A 38 11.35 -11.21 8.85
C ASP A 38 10.90 -12.15 7.72
N ALA A 39 11.37 -13.41 7.78
CA ALA A 39 11.06 -14.43 6.77
C ALA A 39 9.55 -14.70 6.65
N THR A 40 8.80 -14.60 7.75
CA THR A 40 7.35 -14.81 7.79
C THR A 40 6.61 -13.73 6.98
N THR A 41 7.03 -12.48 7.11
CA THR A 41 6.47 -11.33 6.42
C THR A 41 6.76 -11.43 4.93
N LEU A 42 8.01 -11.77 4.58
CA LEU A 42 8.42 -12.02 3.20
C LEU A 42 7.64 -13.20 2.56
N ALA A 43 7.37 -14.27 3.31
CA ALA A 43 6.54 -15.38 2.82
C ALA A 43 5.10 -14.92 2.51
N LYS A 44 4.49 -14.13 3.39
CA LYS A 44 3.14 -13.54 3.19
C LYS A 44 3.07 -12.63 1.97
N LEU A 45 4.20 -12.04 1.58
CA LEU A 45 4.34 -11.19 0.40
C LEU A 45 4.59 -11.97 -0.90
N GLY A 46 4.51 -13.30 -0.86
CA GLY A 46 4.70 -14.16 -2.04
C GLY A 46 6.16 -14.42 -2.39
N LEU A 47 7.11 -14.03 -1.52
CA LEU A 47 8.53 -14.30 -1.70
C LEU A 47 8.98 -15.65 -1.11
N GLY A 48 8.04 -16.44 -0.58
CA GLY A 48 8.33 -17.68 0.16
C GLY A 48 9.32 -18.62 -0.53
N ALA A 49 9.14 -18.89 -1.83
CA ALA A 49 10.04 -19.76 -2.61
C ALA A 49 11.43 -19.16 -2.88
N LYS A 50 11.59 -17.84 -2.71
CA LYS A 50 12.84 -17.09 -2.98
C LYS A 50 13.57 -16.70 -1.68
N LEU A 51 13.02 -17.03 -0.52
CA LEU A 51 13.59 -16.72 0.80
C LEU A 51 14.99 -17.29 1.00
N SER A 52 15.28 -18.48 0.45
CA SER A 52 16.60 -19.12 0.56
C SER A 52 17.73 -18.31 -0.06
N TYR A 53 17.42 -17.38 -0.96
CA TYR A 53 18.40 -16.51 -1.61
C TYR A 53 18.49 -15.13 -0.95
N ILE A 54 17.55 -14.78 -0.07
CA ILE A 54 17.45 -13.47 0.56
C ILE A 54 18.03 -13.56 1.97
N ARG A 55 19.06 -12.76 2.23
CA ARG A 55 19.65 -12.60 3.57
C ARG A 55 18.83 -11.65 4.43
N SER A 56 18.44 -10.51 3.86
CA SER A 56 17.61 -9.51 4.53
C SER A 56 16.91 -8.62 3.51
N VAL A 57 15.74 -8.09 3.90
CA VAL A 57 15.07 -7.00 3.19
C VAL A 57 14.85 -5.88 4.19
N THR A 58 15.36 -4.70 3.87
CA THR A 58 15.17 -3.48 4.64
C THR A 58 14.19 -2.58 3.92
N ILE A 59 13.15 -2.14 4.61
CA ILE A 59 12.22 -1.11 4.17
C ILE A 59 12.62 0.20 4.85
N LYS A 60 12.78 1.27 4.09
CA LYS A 60 12.86 2.63 4.62
C LYS A 60 11.64 3.42 4.20
N LEU A 61 10.92 4.01 5.15
CA LEU A 61 9.82 4.93 4.86
C LEU A 61 10.28 6.38 5.06
N SER A 62 9.82 7.25 4.17
CA SER A 62 10.07 8.70 4.20
C SER A 62 8.83 9.46 3.73
N ASN A 63 8.78 10.77 4.01
CA ASN A 63 7.64 11.63 3.64
C ASN A 63 6.30 11.03 4.12
N VAL A 64 6.28 10.51 5.35
CA VAL A 64 5.10 9.90 5.94
C VAL A 64 4.07 10.99 6.24
N THR A 65 2.88 10.85 5.68
CA THR A 65 1.72 11.69 5.96
C THR A 65 0.51 10.82 6.28
N VAL A 66 -0.38 11.32 7.13
CA VAL A 66 -1.67 10.69 7.37
C VAL A 66 -2.72 11.51 6.63
N GLU A 67 -3.26 10.91 5.58
CA GLU A 67 -4.30 11.49 4.74
C GLU A 67 -5.66 10.95 5.18
N GLN A 68 -6.66 11.83 5.29
CA GLN A 68 -8.02 11.47 5.68
C GLN A 68 -9.07 12.22 4.87
N LEU A 69 -10.23 11.60 4.73
CA LEU A 69 -11.44 12.23 4.19
C LEU A 69 -12.38 12.56 5.34
N ALA A 70 -13.00 13.73 5.28
CA ALA A 70 -14.04 14.11 6.23
C ALA A 70 -15.33 13.29 5.99
N PHE A 71 -16.21 13.20 6.98
CA PHE A 71 -17.40 12.33 6.86
C PHE A 71 -18.39 12.79 5.79
N ASP A 72 -18.50 14.09 5.59
CA ASP A 72 -19.23 14.76 4.51
C ASP A 72 -18.60 14.46 3.14
N ASP A 73 -17.27 14.48 3.03
CA ASP A 73 -16.56 14.05 1.82
C ASP A 73 -16.87 12.60 1.46
N LEU A 74 -16.88 11.71 2.46
CA LEU A 74 -17.21 10.31 2.27
C LEU A 74 -18.63 10.14 1.73
N ALA A 75 -19.59 10.94 2.23
CA ALA A 75 -20.97 10.94 1.74
C ALA A 75 -21.06 11.49 0.30
N SER A 76 -20.31 12.54 -0.01
CA SER A 76 -20.20 13.11 -1.36
C SER A 76 -19.72 12.06 -2.37
N VAL A 77 -18.62 11.36 -2.05
CA VAL A 77 -18.09 10.27 -2.90
C VAL A 77 -19.15 9.21 -3.20
N ARG A 78 -19.93 8.78 -2.19
CA ARG A 78 -20.98 7.77 -2.38
C ARG A 78 -22.12 8.26 -3.25
N SER A 79 -22.49 9.53 -3.14
CA SER A 79 -23.57 10.13 -3.92
C SER A 79 -23.24 10.22 -5.42
N GLN A 80 -21.96 10.35 -5.76
CA GLN A 80 -21.47 10.53 -7.12
C GLN A 80 -21.21 9.22 -7.86
N LEU A 81 -21.29 8.07 -7.17
CA LEU A 81 -21.16 6.76 -7.79
C LEU A 81 -22.21 6.57 -8.90
N GLY A 82 -21.78 5.98 -10.01
CA GLY A 82 -22.69 5.58 -11.10
C GLY A 82 -23.79 4.64 -10.60
N PRO A 83 -24.95 4.58 -11.27
CA PRO A 83 -26.15 3.94 -10.76
C PRO A 83 -25.93 2.48 -10.33
N VAL A 84 -25.26 1.69 -11.18
CA VAL A 84 -24.95 0.29 -10.89
C VAL A 84 -24.03 0.13 -9.68
N CYS A 85 -22.98 0.95 -9.57
CA CYS A 85 -22.07 0.90 -8.44
C CYS A 85 -22.77 1.30 -7.14
N ARG A 86 -23.60 2.34 -7.18
CA ARG A 86 -24.39 2.79 -6.04
C ARG A 86 -25.34 1.70 -5.55
N ASP A 87 -26.02 0.99 -6.45
CA ASP A 87 -26.94 -0.10 -6.09
C ASP A 87 -26.19 -1.27 -5.45
N ILE A 88 -25.01 -1.62 -5.97
CA ILE A 88 -24.15 -2.66 -5.39
C ILE A 88 -23.64 -2.24 -4.01
N VAL A 89 -23.14 -1.01 -3.86
CA VAL A 89 -22.70 -0.50 -2.55
C VAL A 89 -23.87 -0.51 -1.55
N LYS A 90 -25.08 -0.16 -1.98
CA LYS A 90 -26.29 -0.22 -1.15
C LYS A 90 -26.66 -1.64 -0.73
N ASP A 91 -26.62 -2.61 -1.65
CA ASP A 91 -26.85 -4.03 -1.34
C ASP A 91 -25.84 -4.54 -0.31
N PHE A 92 -24.55 -4.28 -0.53
CA PHE A 92 -23.48 -4.72 0.37
C PHE A 92 -23.53 -3.99 1.72
N SER A 93 -23.89 -2.71 1.74
CA SER A 93 -24.09 -1.92 2.96
C SER A 93 -25.22 -2.49 3.81
N SER A 94 -26.36 -2.86 3.21
CA SER A 94 -27.47 -3.51 3.92
C SER A 94 -27.06 -4.82 4.62
N ARG A 95 -25.99 -5.45 4.15
CA ARG A 95 -25.41 -6.69 4.69
C ARG A 95 -24.21 -6.44 5.61
N SER A 96 -23.87 -5.18 5.91
CA SER A 96 -22.65 -4.80 6.65
C SER A 96 -21.33 -5.27 6.00
N LEU A 97 -21.32 -5.39 4.67
CA LEU A 97 -20.18 -5.84 3.87
C LEU A 97 -19.54 -4.71 3.05
N ALA A 98 -20.06 -3.48 3.13
CA ALA A 98 -19.51 -2.31 2.46
C ALA A 98 -18.64 -1.48 3.42
N TYR A 99 -17.44 -1.15 2.94
CA TYR A 99 -16.47 -0.33 3.66
C TYR A 99 -15.90 0.73 2.72
N GLN A 100 -15.59 1.90 3.28
CA GLN A 100 -14.95 3.00 2.58
C GLN A 100 -13.69 3.42 3.33
N THR A 101 -12.63 3.70 2.59
CA THR A 101 -11.39 4.22 3.18
C THR A 101 -11.64 5.63 3.73
N LYS A 102 -11.44 5.80 5.03
CA LYS A 102 -11.54 7.09 5.71
C LYS A 102 -10.17 7.74 5.88
N GLN A 103 -9.17 6.95 6.22
CA GLN A 103 -7.82 7.44 6.50
C GLN A 103 -6.78 6.42 6.01
N ALA A 104 -5.63 6.91 5.59
CA ALA A 104 -4.51 6.10 5.15
C ALA A 104 -3.20 6.80 5.46
N ILE A 105 -2.15 6.01 5.64
CA ILE A 105 -0.78 6.51 5.71
C ILE A 105 -0.26 6.57 4.28
N ARG A 106 0.18 7.75 3.83
CA ARG A 106 0.88 7.91 2.56
C ARG A 106 2.36 8.08 2.84
N ALA A 107 3.21 7.35 2.13
CA ALA A 107 4.65 7.44 2.31
C ALA A 107 5.41 7.10 1.03
N ASP A 108 6.60 7.68 0.92
CA ASP A 108 7.63 7.19 0.03
C ASP A 108 8.35 6.01 0.69
N VAL A 109 8.73 5.03 -0.11
CA VAL A 109 9.38 3.82 0.37
C VAL A 109 10.61 3.50 -0.46
N THR A 110 11.64 3.04 0.22
CA THR A 110 12.83 2.44 -0.38
C THR A 110 13.01 1.04 0.18
N TYR A 111 12.94 0.05 -0.68
CA TYR A 111 13.28 -1.34 -0.38
C TYR A 111 14.75 -1.57 -0.71
N SER A 112 15.46 -2.28 0.15
CA SER A 112 16.86 -2.68 -0.08
C SER A 112 17.02 -4.14 0.29
N VAL A 113 17.55 -4.93 -0.63
CA VAL A 113 17.72 -6.37 -0.44
C VAL A 113 19.18 -6.73 -0.35
N GLN A 114 19.50 -7.57 0.61
CA GLN A 114 20.76 -8.28 0.66
C GLN A 114 20.49 -9.74 0.30
N LEU A 115 21.18 -10.26 -0.70
CA LEU A 115 21.13 -11.68 -1.04
C LEU A 115 22.23 -12.45 -0.33
N ASN A 116 22.04 -13.76 -0.23
CA ASN A 116 23.08 -14.66 0.21
C ASN A 116 24.24 -14.70 -0.80
N THR A 117 25.45 -14.93 -0.30
CA THR A 117 26.66 -15.08 -1.12
C THR A 117 26.48 -16.21 -2.14
N GLY A 118 26.73 -15.92 -3.42
CA GLY A 118 26.58 -16.89 -4.52
C GLY A 118 25.28 -16.79 -5.32
N ALA A 119 24.39 -15.84 -5.04
CA ALA A 119 23.19 -15.63 -5.85
C ALA A 119 23.54 -15.15 -7.29
N SER A 120 23.06 -15.87 -8.30
CA SER A 120 23.26 -15.53 -9.72
C SER A 120 22.53 -14.24 -10.13
N ALA A 121 22.91 -13.68 -11.28
CA ALA A 121 22.24 -12.50 -11.85
C ALA A 121 20.74 -12.73 -12.13
N ASP A 122 20.36 -13.96 -12.50
CA ASP A 122 18.95 -14.32 -12.74
C ASP A 122 18.13 -14.30 -11.45
N VAL A 123 18.71 -14.80 -10.35
CA VAL A 123 18.07 -14.77 -9.02
C VAL A 123 17.89 -13.32 -8.55
N LYS A 124 18.87 -12.45 -8.81
CA LYS A 124 18.76 -11.01 -8.54
C LYS A 124 17.55 -10.38 -9.24
N GLY A 125 17.41 -10.61 -10.55
CA GLY A 125 16.27 -10.09 -11.32
C GLY A 125 14.93 -10.61 -10.82
N LEU A 126 14.85 -11.90 -10.49
CA LEU A 126 13.65 -12.54 -9.95
C LEU A 126 13.23 -12.00 -8.59
N VAL A 127 14.19 -11.69 -7.71
CA VAL A 127 13.90 -11.10 -6.39
C VAL A 127 13.42 -9.67 -6.53
N VAL A 128 14.08 -8.86 -7.37
CA VAL A 128 13.66 -7.47 -7.64
C VAL A 128 12.25 -7.42 -8.21
N HIS A 129 11.97 -8.21 -9.24
CA HIS A 129 10.63 -8.26 -9.85
C HIS A 129 9.56 -8.62 -8.82
N ALA A 130 9.84 -9.61 -7.97
CA ALA A 130 8.88 -10.03 -6.96
C ALA A 130 8.67 -8.96 -5.87
N LEU A 131 9.68 -8.17 -5.54
CA LEU A 131 9.54 -7.04 -4.63
C LEU A 131 8.75 -5.89 -5.23
N THR A 132 9.04 -5.53 -6.49
CA THR A 132 8.26 -4.53 -7.22
C THR A 132 6.78 -4.94 -7.30
N ALA A 133 6.52 -6.22 -7.55
CA ALA A 133 5.15 -6.75 -7.58
C ALA A 133 4.48 -6.75 -6.19
N ALA A 134 5.21 -7.11 -5.13
CA ALA A 134 4.65 -7.20 -3.78
C ALA A 134 4.37 -5.83 -3.14
N PHE A 135 5.17 -4.83 -3.48
CA PHE A 135 5.18 -3.56 -2.76
C PHE A 135 4.76 -2.34 -3.58
N GLY A 136 4.70 -2.46 -4.91
CA GLY A 136 4.50 -1.33 -5.81
C GLY A 136 5.72 -0.41 -5.90
N GLY A 137 5.83 0.34 -7.00
CA GLY A 137 6.94 1.26 -7.26
C GLY A 137 7.70 0.96 -8.55
N SER A 138 8.81 1.67 -8.74
CA SER A 138 9.72 1.52 -9.86
C SER A 138 11.12 1.12 -9.39
N ILE A 139 11.84 0.42 -10.26
CA ILE A 139 13.19 -0.05 -9.96
C ILE A 139 14.15 1.08 -10.33
N GLN A 140 14.82 1.65 -9.34
CA GLN A 140 16.05 2.40 -9.57
C GLN A 140 17.21 1.42 -9.45
N SER A 141 17.60 0.89 -10.61
CA SER A 141 18.77 0.02 -10.76
C SER A 141 20.02 0.86 -10.56
N ASP A 142 20.59 0.83 -9.37
CA ASP A 142 21.91 1.42 -9.14
C ASP A 142 22.77 0.49 -8.30
N SER A 143 23.34 -0.55 -8.93
CA SER A 143 24.29 -1.54 -8.38
C SER A 143 23.86 -2.36 -7.14
N GLY A 144 22.85 -1.92 -6.39
CA GLY A 144 22.19 -2.58 -5.28
C GLY A 144 20.76 -2.99 -5.65
N LEU A 145 20.26 -4.02 -4.98
CA LEU A 145 18.90 -4.53 -5.17
C LEU A 145 17.91 -3.62 -4.44
N THR A 146 17.73 -2.42 -5.00
CA THR A 146 16.86 -1.40 -4.44
C THR A 146 15.65 -1.16 -5.33
N ALA A 147 14.48 -0.99 -4.71
CA ALA A 147 13.25 -0.58 -5.39
C ALA A 147 12.64 0.60 -4.62
N THR A 148 12.10 1.59 -5.32
CA THR A 148 11.52 2.79 -4.70
C THR A 148 10.07 2.97 -5.13
N GLY A 149 9.24 3.42 -4.20
CA GLY A 149 7.84 3.75 -4.45
C GLY A 149 7.55 5.14 -3.90
N LYS A 150 6.84 5.97 -4.65
CA LYS A 150 6.48 7.32 -4.21
C LYS A 150 4.98 7.43 -3.92
N GLY A 151 4.64 8.06 -2.81
CA GLY A 151 3.27 8.36 -2.41
C GLY A 151 2.38 7.12 -2.31
N LEU A 152 2.92 6.00 -1.84
CA LEU A 152 2.18 4.75 -1.67
C LEU A 152 1.32 4.79 -0.40
N PHE A 153 0.17 4.13 -0.43
CA PHE A 153 -0.78 4.08 0.67
C PHE A 153 -0.66 2.79 1.51
N TYR A 154 -0.67 2.95 2.83
CA TYR A 154 -0.54 1.89 3.82
C TYR A 154 -1.53 2.10 4.97
N GLY A 155 -1.76 1.04 5.77
CA GLY A 155 -2.50 1.16 7.04
C GLY A 155 -3.90 1.76 6.90
N LEU A 156 -4.69 1.27 5.93
CA LEU A 156 -6.00 1.80 5.63
C LEU A 156 -6.95 1.65 6.84
N VAL A 157 -7.50 2.77 7.30
CA VAL A 157 -8.61 2.81 8.24
C VAL A 157 -9.90 2.87 7.45
N LEU A 158 -10.71 1.83 7.60
CA LEU A 158 -11.97 1.68 6.92
C LEU A 158 -13.12 2.09 7.84
N THR A 159 -14.07 2.84 7.31
CA THR A 159 -15.38 3.04 7.93
C THR A 159 -16.41 2.17 7.24
N LYS A 160 -17.41 1.69 8.01
CA LYS A 160 -18.59 1.06 7.41
C LYS A 160 -19.39 2.10 6.63
N VAL A 161 -19.99 1.65 5.53
CA VAL A 161 -20.93 2.42 4.71
C VAL A 161 -22.35 2.06 5.09
#